data_AF-A0A2T3LPX3-F1
#
_entry.id   AF-A0A2T3LPX3-F1
#
_cell.length_a   1.000
_cell.length_b   1.000
_cell.length_c   1.000
_cell.angle_alpha   90.00
_cell.angle_beta   90.00
_cell.angle_gamma   90.00
#
_symmetry.space_group_name_H-M   'P 1'
#
loop_
_entity.id
_entity.type
_entity.pdbx_description
1 polymer ?
#
loop_
_entity_poly.entity_id
_entity_poly.type
_entity_poly.pdbx_seq_one_letter_code
_entity_poly.pdbx_strand_id
1 'polypeptide(L)'
;MKQAIEFSNNEHPFLFVGSRKKSQSSYFIVVTNGCVLIRLGKQEHMITKGHGFWIPFDCLHAITVLPGATFYQVAFSVRMTQPLCTDAGFFVVSSLVRAVLDELAKSPVQDHKWDGAEGRLLKVIADKVEKLSVSTQSLCPAINKQHHNSLALMLKGNKITEKTAISSLESVMNMTVKECEACILMREVLKLSRSGRKLPQIAAQLNTTEQMVDALSLPILGESLR
;
A
#
# COMPACT_ATOMS: atom_id res chain seq x y z
N MET A 1 8.10 -11.38 14.36
CA MET A 1 8.71 -12.20 13.30
C MET A 1 9.32 -13.42 13.95
N LYS A 2 8.87 -14.62 13.56
CA LYS A 2 9.38 -15.91 14.04
C LYS A 2 10.56 -16.40 13.19
N GLN A 3 10.60 -16.02 11.92
CA GLN A 3 11.61 -16.47 10.94
C GLN A 3 12.55 -15.35 10.48
N ALA A 4 13.54 -15.68 9.65
CA ALA A 4 14.45 -14.71 9.04
C ALA A 4 13.79 -13.91 7.92
N ILE A 5 12.92 -14.56 7.13
CA ILE A 5 12.12 -13.95 6.06
C ILE A 5 10.71 -14.52 6.18
N GLU A 6 9.69 -13.66 6.07
CA GLU A 6 8.27 -14.04 6.12
C GLU A 6 7.56 -13.52 4.87
N PHE A 7 6.82 -14.39 4.19
CA PHE A 7 5.94 -14.02 3.09
C PHE A 7 4.49 -14.03 3.55
N SER A 8 3.70 -13.07 3.08
CA SER A 8 2.25 -13.10 3.21
C SER A 8 1.57 -12.66 1.91
N ASN A 9 0.45 -13.32 1.60
CA ASN A 9 -0.50 -12.85 0.61
C ASN A 9 -1.63 -12.12 1.34
N ASN A 10 -1.84 -10.84 1.04
CA ASN A 10 -2.74 -9.97 1.77
C ASN A 10 -3.89 -9.56 0.87
N GLU A 11 -5.11 -9.70 1.37
CA GLU A 11 -6.34 -9.29 0.71
C GLU A 11 -7.11 -8.35 1.64
N HIS A 12 -7.52 -7.22 1.10
CA HIS A 12 -8.24 -6.18 1.82
C HIS A 12 -9.54 -5.85 1.07
N PRO A 13 -10.67 -6.50 1.40
CA PRO A 13 -11.95 -6.20 0.76
C PRO A 13 -12.42 -4.77 1.08
N PHE A 14 -12.00 -4.22 2.21
CA PHE A 14 -12.36 -2.89 2.69
C PHE A 14 -11.13 -2.01 2.90
N LEU A 15 -11.36 -0.71 3.09
CA LEU A 15 -10.32 0.30 3.34
C LEU A 15 -9.60 -0.01 4.65
N PHE A 16 -8.29 -0.24 4.56
CA PHE A 16 -7.43 -0.35 5.74
C PHE A 16 -6.56 0.90 5.87
N VAL A 17 -6.63 1.55 7.03
CA VAL A 17 -5.81 2.74 7.35
C VAL A 17 -4.85 2.39 8.48
N GLY A 18 -3.57 2.24 8.16
CA GLY A 18 -2.52 2.01 9.16
C GLY A 18 -2.13 3.28 9.91
N SER A 19 -1.62 3.12 11.13
CA SER A 19 -1.00 4.22 11.87
C SER A 19 0.37 4.58 11.28
N ARG A 20 0.80 5.84 11.50
CA ARG A 20 2.16 6.26 11.16
C ARG A 20 3.12 5.70 12.22
N LYS A 21 4.00 4.79 11.82
CA LYS A 21 4.94 4.10 12.72
C LYS A 21 6.26 3.78 12.03
N LYS A 22 7.30 3.56 12.83
CA LYS A 22 8.57 3.05 12.34
C LYS A 22 8.48 1.56 12.05
N SER A 23 9.03 1.13 10.92
CA SER A 23 9.06 -0.27 10.54
C SER A 23 9.93 -1.08 11.50
N GLN A 24 9.42 -2.23 11.96
CA GLN A 24 10.15 -3.14 12.87
C GLN A 24 11.05 -4.13 12.11
N SER A 25 10.94 -4.13 10.78
CA SER A 25 11.66 -5.00 9.85
C SER A 25 11.77 -4.29 8.50
N SER A 26 12.76 -4.61 7.69
CA SER A 26 12.70 -4.24 6.28
C SER A 26 11.64 -5.09 5.59
N TYR A 27 10.88 -4.56 4.66
CA TYR A 27 9.93 -5.34 3.88
C TYR A 27 9.65 -4.68 2.53
N PHE A 28 9.13 -5.45 1.59
CA PHE A 28 8.48 -4.86 0.42
C PHE A 28 7.06 -5.36 0.26
N ILE A 29 6.28 -4.59 -0.50
CA ILE A 29 5.02 -5.04 -1.06
C ILE A 29 5.06 -5.05 -2.59
N VAL A 30 4.32 -5.98 -3.20
CA VAL A 30 4.07 -6.02 -4.65
C VAL A 30 2.57 -6.17 -4.88
N VAL A 31 1.96 -5.15 -5.47
CA VAL A 31 0.51 -5.12 -5.68
C VAL A 31 0.13 -6.02 -6.84
N THR A 32 -0.83 -6.92 -6.62
CA THR A 32 -1.36 -7.85 -7.61
C THR A 32 -2.71 -7.39 -8.16
N ASN A 33 -3.50 -6.68 -7.35
CA ASN A 33 -4.75 -6.02 -7.73
C ASN A 33 -4.99 -4.75 -6.91
N GLY A 34 -5.67 -3.76 -7.48
CA GLY A 34 -6.03 -2.53 -6.80
C GLY A 34 -4.85 -1.62 -6.47
N CYS A 35 -4.95 -0.89 -5.36
CA CYS A 35 -4.00 0.15 -4.96
C CYS A 35 -3.63 0.09 -3.48
N VAL A 36 -2.35 0.35 -3.20
CA VAL A 36 -1.83 0.63 -1.86
C VAL A 36 -1.17 2.00 -1.85
N LEU A 37 -1.44 2.79 -0.82
CA LEU A 37 -0.81 4.08 -0.59
C LEU A 37 0.24 3.95 0.52
N ILE A 38 1.44 4.46 0.26
CA ILE A 38 2.49 4.59 1.27
C ILE A 38 2.83 6.06 1.45
N ARG A 39 2.64 6.54 2.67
CA ARG A 39 3.05 7.88 3.07
C ARG A 39 4.46 7.87 3.65
N LEU A 40 5.39 8.57 2.98
CA LEU A 40 6.74 8.83 3.45
C LEU A 40 6.94 10.34 3.64
N GLY A 41 7.25 10.77 4.87
CA GLY A 41 7.39 12.20 5.14
C GLY A 41 6.08 12.96 4.85
N LYS A 42 6.13 13.84 3.84
CA LYS A 42 5.01 14.64 3.32
C LYS A 42 4.42 14.10 2.01
N GLN A 43 5.07 13.12 1.39
CA GLN A 43 4.66 12.54 0.12
C GLN A 43 3.84 11.27 0.35
N GLU A 44 2.91 11.02 -0.57
CA GLU A 44 2.09 9.82 -0.58
C GLU A 44 2.22 9.18 -1.95
N HIS A 45 2.77 7.97 -1.96
CA HIS A 45 3.05 7.19 -3.15
C HIS A 45 1.92 6.18 -3.35
N MET A 46 1.39 6.11 -4.57
CA MET A 46 0.39 5.12 -4.97
C MET A 46 1.07 3.97 -5.71
N ILE A 47 0.85 2.77 -5.21
CA ILE A 47 1.40 1.53 -5.73
C ILE A 47 0.25 0.78 -6.37
N THR A 48 0.35 0.55 -7.67
CA THR A 48 -0.63 -0.14 -8.49
C THR A 48 -0.11 -1.50 -8.92
N LYS A 49 -0.97 -2.29 -9.57
CA LYS A 49 -0.64 -3.62 -10.07
C LYS A 49 0.72 -3.68 -10.79
N GLY A 50 1.51 -4.69 -10.45
CA GLY A 50 2.82 -4.97 -11.05
C GLY A 50 3.98 -4.16 -10.49
N HIS A 51 3.71 -3.17 -9.63
CA HIS A 51 4.75 -2.35 -9.02
C HIS A 51 5.05 -2.80 -7.59
N GLY A 52 6.31 -2.65 -7.20
CA GLY A 52 6.80 -2.95 -5.87
C GLY A 52 7.24 -1.69 -5.13
N PHE A 53 7.09 -1.69 -3.81
CA PHE A 53 7.62 -0.64 -2.94
C PHE A 53 8.35 -1.25 -1.74
N TRP A 54 9.57 -0.79 -1.50
CA TRP A 54 10.43 -1.22 -0.41
C TRP A 54 10.40 -0.23 0.76
N ILE A 55 10.35 -0.78 1.96
CA ILE A 55 10.37 -0.06 3.23
C ILE A 55 11.52 -0.63 4.07
N PRO A 56 12.57 0.16 4.34
CA PRO A 56 13.68 -0.28 5.17
C PRO A 56 13.28 -0.34 6.66
N PHE A 57 14.09 -1.06 7.44
CA PHE A 57 14.02 -1.03 8.89
C PHE A 57 14.09 0.41 9.43
N ASP A 58 13.37 0.67 10.54
CA ASP A 58 13.27 1.98 11.20
C ASP A 58 12.68 3.11 10.32
N CYS A 59 12.17 2.79 9.12
CA CYS A 59 11.53 3.76 8.25
C CYS A 59 10.17 4.20 8.81
N LEU A 60 10.01 5.50 9.08
CA LEU A 60 8.73 6.08 9.50
C LEU A 60 7.79 6.26 8.31
N HIS A 61 6.74 5.43 8.26
CA HIS A 61 5.79 5.44 7.17
C HIS A 61 4.36 5.21 7.69
N ALA A 62 3.37 5.41 6.83
CA ALA A 62 2.00 4.93 7.04
C ALA A 62 1.52 4.23 5.77
N ILE A 63 0.78 3.14 5.93
CA ILE A 63 0.18 2.39 4.83
C ILE A 63 -1.33 2.63 4.83
N THR A 64 -1.92 2.81 3.65
CA THR A 64 -3.37 2.73 3.44
C THR A 64 -3.62 1.77 2.30
N VAL A 65 -4.43 0.74 2.52
CA VAL A 65 -4.81 -0.22 1.47
C VAL A 65 -6.23 0.13 1.03
N LEU A 66 -6.41 0.42 -0.26
CA LEU A 66 -7.74 0.76 -0.79
C LEU A 66 -8.60 -0.52 -0.93
N PRO A 67 -9.94 -0.40 -0.89
CA PRO A 67 -10.84 -1.55 -1.02
C PRO A 67 -10.56 -2.41 -2.25
N GLY A 68 -10.65 -3.73 -2.09
CA GLY A 68 -10.43 -4.73 -3.14
C GLY A 68 -8.96 -4.95 -3.53
N ALA A 69 -8.01 -4.30 -2.84
CA ALA A 69 -6.60 -4.48 -3.15
C ALA A 69 -6.05 -5.81 -2.61
N THR A 70 -5.20 -6.43 -3.41
CA THR A 70 -4.44 -7.63 -3.05
C THR A 70 -2.97 -7.40 -3.33
N PHE A 71 -2.09 -7.86 -2.43
CA PHE A 71 -0.66 -7.69 -2.59
C PHE A 71 0.13 -8.76 -1.84
N TYR A 72 1.30 -9.07 -2.40
CA TYR A 72 2.31 -9.83 -1.70
C TYR A 72 3.11 -8.93 -0.78
N GLN A 73 3.47 -9.42 0.40
CA GLN A 73 4.42 -8.79 1.28
C GLN A 73 5.53 -9.77 1.62
N VAL A 74 6.78 -9.32 1.59
CA VAL A 74 7.93 -10.08 2.10
C VAL A 74 8.65 -9.23 3.11
N ALA A 75 8.72 -9.71 4.34
CA ALA A 75 9.40 -9.05 5.46
C ALA A 75 10.69 -9.78 5.80
N PHE A 76 11.72 -9.00 6.11
CA PHE A 76 13.09 -9.44 6.36
C PHE A 76 13.49 -9.06 7.79
N SER A 77 13.98 -10.03 8.55
CA SER A 77 14.37 -9.82 9.94
C SER A 77 15.53 -8.84 10.03
N VAL A 78 15.51 -7.98 11.05
CA VAL A 78 16.65 -7.11 11.39
C VAL A 78 17.91 -7.88 11.75
N ARG A 79 17.79 -9.18 12.04
CA ARG A 79 18.89 -10.11 12.35
C ARG A 79 19.56 -10.69 11.10
N MET A 80 19.08 -10.36 9.91
CA MET A 80 19.71 -10.79 8.68
C MET A 80 21.11 -10.17 8.58
N THR A 81 22.08 -10.99 8.21
CA THR A 81 23.49 -10.58 8.07
C THR A 81 23.80 -10.01 6.69
N GLN A 82 22.99 -10.35 5.69
CA GLN A 82 23.12 -9.80 4.34
C GLN A 82 22.75 -8.31 4.31
N PRO A 83 23.41 -7.49 3.48
CA PRO A 83 23.04 -6.09 3.34
C PRO A 83 21.66 -5.98 2.70
N LEU A 84 20.87 -5.03 3.20
CA LEU A 84 19.53 -4.70 2.69
C LEU A 84 19.50 -3.23 2.29
N CYS A 85 18.67 -2.90 1.29
CA CYS A 85 18.48 -1.52 0.84
C CYS A 85 18.03 -0.63 2.02
N THR A 86 18.76 0.46 2.23
CA THR A 86 18.53 1.43 3.33
C THR A 86 17.57 2.55 2.97
N ASP A 87 17.32 2.75 1.69
CA ASP A 87 16.38 3.74 1.18
C ASP A 87 14.99 3.13 1.04
N ALA A 88 13.95 3.96 1.12
CA ALA A 88 12.59 3.55 0.79
C ALA A 88 12.27 3.97 -0.65
N GLY A 89 11.41 3.23 -1.35
CA GLY A 89 10.97 3.65 -2.68
C GLY A 89 10.44 2.52 -3.55
N PHE A 90 10.04 2.90 -4.77
CA PHE A 90 9.64 1.96 -5.81
C PHE A 90 10.84 1.18 -6.33
N PHE A 91 10.63 -0.08 -6.67
CA PHE A 91 11.60 -0.91 -7.37
C PHE A 91 10.93 -1.66 -8.54
N VAL A 92 11.76 -2.11 -9.47
CA VAL A 92 11.32 -2.93 -10.60
C VAL A 92 11.16 -4.38 -10.13
N VAL A 93 9.95 -4.90 -10.19
CA VAL A 93 9.67 -6.31 -9.89
C VAL A 93 10.15 -7.16 -11.07
N SER A 94 11.31 -7.78 -10.94
CA SER A 94 11.83 -8.67 -11.99
C SER A 94 10.92 -9.87 -12.22
N SER A 95 10.95 -10.45 -13.43
CA SER A 95 10.17 -11.65 -13.77
C SER A 95 10.44 -12.82 -12.83
N LEU A 96 11.69 -12.98 -12.35
CA LEU A 96 12.03 -14.02 -11.38
C LEU A 96 11.35 -13.76 -10.02
N VAL A 97 11.47 -12.53 -9.49
CA VAL A 97 10.83 -12.19 -8.21
C VAL A 97 9.32 -12.38 -8.32
N ARG A 98 8.71 -11.96 -9.43
CA ARG A 98 7.28 -12.17 -9.67
C ARG A 98 6.90 -13.65 -9.64
N ALA A 99 7.61 -14.49 -10.40
CA ALA A 99 7.34 -15.92 -10.46
C ALA A 99 7.50 -16.61 -9.09
N VAL A 100 8.51 -16.22 -8.31
CA VAL A 100 8.72 -16.76 -6.96
C VAL A 100 7.59 -16.35 -6.02
N LEU A 101 7.13 -15.10 -6.07
CA LEU A 101 5.99 -14.64 -5.26
C LEU A 101 4.69 -15.36 -5.64
N ASP A 102 4.44 -15.55 -6.94
CA ASP A 102 3.29 -16.31 -7.44
C ASP A 102 3.34 -17.78 -6.97
N GLU A 103 4.52 -18.39 -6.90
CA GLU A 103 4.69 -19.76 -6.40
C GLU A 103 4.50 -19.86 -4.88
N LEU A 104 5.05 -18.91 -4.13
CA LEU A 104 4.83 -18.80 -2.68
C LEU A 104 3.33 -18.65 -2.35
N ALA A 105 2.58 -17.91 -3.17
CA ALA A 105 1.14 -17.70 -2.97
C ALA A 105 0.30 -18.98 -3.16
N LYS A 106 0.75 -19.96 -3.95
CA LYS A 106 0.05 -21.24 -4.17
C LYS A 106 0.22 -22.23 -3.02
N SER A 107 1.24 -22.02 -2.20
CA SER A 107 1.63 -22.94 -1.13
C SER A 107 1.43 -22.25 0.23
N PRO A 108 0.19 -22.11 0.74
CA PRO A 108 -0.05 -21.64 2.09
C PRO A 108 0.46 -22.72 3.06
N VAL A 109 1.75 -22.69 3.39
CA VAL A 109 2.35 -23.73 4.22
C VAL A 109 1.91 -23.48 5.67
N GLN A 110 1.22 -24.45 6.26
CA GLN A 110 0.83 -24.41 7.68
C GLN A 110 2.07 -24.46 8.61
N ASP A 111 3.16 -25.09 8.14
CA ASP A 111 4.45 -25.22 8.84
C ASP A 111 5.62 -24.64 8.03
N HIS A 112 6.07 -23.44 8.38
CA HIS A 112 7.24 -22.82 7.75
C HIS A 112 8.51 -23.63 8.02
N LYS A 113 9.02 -24.31 6.98
CA LYS A 113 10.30 -25.03 7.00
C LYS A 113 11.36 -24.25 6.23
N TRP A 114 12.29 -23.63 6.95
CA TRP A 114 13.37 -22.82 6.37
C TRP A 114 14.30 -23.59 5.42
N ASP A 115 14.48 -24.90 5.66
CA ASP A 115 15.25 -25.79 4.78
C ASP A 115 14.38 -26.52 3.74
N GLY A 116 13.08 -26.24 3.74
CA GLY A 116 12.10 -26.74 2.78
C GLY A 116 12.03 -25.93 1.49
N ALA A 117 11.06 -26.28 0.64
CA ALA A 117 10.86 -25.62 -0.66
C ALA A 117 10.55 -24.12 -0.51
N GLU A 118 9.68 -23.74 0.44
CA GLU A 118 9.37 -22.34 0.75
C GLU A 118 10.62 -21.55 1.15
N GLY A 119 11.41 -22.07 2.09
CA GLY A 119 12.63 -21.40 2.52
C GLY A 119 13.65 -21.23 1.39
N ARG A 120 13.75 -22.18 0.46
CA ARG A 120 14.57 -22.02 -0.77
C ARG A 120 14.06 -20.89 -1.66
N LEU A 121 12.74 -20.77 -1.85
CA LEU A 121 12.14 -19.66 -2.59
C LEU A 121 12.40 -18.31 -1.91
N LEU A 122 12.27 -18.24 -0.59
CA LEU A 122 12.56 -17.03 0.19
C LEU A 122 14.05 -16.63 0.11
N LYS A 123 14.97 -17.60 0.09
CA LYS A 123 16.41 -17.36 -0.14
C LYS A 123 16.67 -16.75 -1.52
N VAL A 124 15.98 -17.20 -2.58
CA VAL A 124 16.07 -16.56 -3.91
C VAL A 124 15.63 -15.09 -3.86
N ILE A 125 14.56 -14.77 -3.12
CA ILE A 125 14.17 -13.37 -2.92
C ILE A 125 15.25 -12.62 -2.15
N ALA A 126 15.83 -13.23 -1.11
CA ALA A 126 16.91 -12.66 -0.31
C ALA A 126 18.09 -12.21 -1.18
N ASP A 127 18.55 -13.07 -2.09
CA ASP A 127 19.65 -12.78 -3.03
C ASP A 127 19.31 -11.63 -3.99
N LYS A 128 18.03 -11.49 -4.36
CA LYS A 128 17.57 -10.41 -5.25
C LYS A 128 17.47 -9.07 -4.54
N VAL A 129 17.06 -9.05 -3.28
CA VAL A 129 16.91 -7.78 -2.54
C VAL A 129 18.25 -7.21 -2.06
N GLU A 130 19.30 -8.03 -1.99
CA GLU A 130 20.66 -7.56 -1.65
C GLU A 130 21.15 -6.47 -2.62
N LYS A 131 20.76 -6.57 -3.89
CA LYS A 131 21.14 -5.63 -4.97
C LYS A 131 20.00 -4.67 -5.34
N LEU A 132 19.02 -4.49 -4.46
CA LEU A 132 17.84 -3.69 -4.75
C LEU A 132 18.18 -2.21 -4.78
N SER A 133 17.87 -1.56 -5.89
CA SER A 133 17.84 -0.11 -6.02
C SER A 133 16.41 0.39 -6.01
N VAL A 134 16.14 1.45 -5.24
CA VAL A 134 14.79 2.01 -5.09
C VAL A 134 14.76 3.50 -5.44
N SER A 135 13.58 4.03 -5.75
CA SER A 135 13.41 5.47 -6.03
C SER A 135 12.05 6.00 -5.57
N THR A 136 12.04 7.21 -5.01
CA THR A 136 10.85 7.98 -4.61
C THR A 136 10.56 9.15 -5.54
N GLN A 137 11.26 9.26 -6.68
CA GLN A 137 11.10 10.38 -7.61
C GLN A 137 9.71 10.44 -8.26
N SER A 138 8.98 9.32 -8.27
CA SER A 138 7.62 9.21 -8.81
C SER A 138 6.60 9.06 -7.67
N LEU A 139 5.41 9.63 -7.84
CA LEU A 139 4.26 9.33 -6.97
C LEU A 139 3.60 8.00 -7.35
N CYS A 140 3.70 7.59 -8.61
CA CYS A 140 3.23 6.31 -9.11
C CYS A 140 3.92 6.03 -10.47
N PRO A 141 4.82 5.03 -10.58
CA PRO A 141 5.53 4.77 -11.83
C PRO A 141 4.62 4.36 -12.99
N ALA A 142 3.42 3.84 -12.72
CA ALA A 142 2.43 3.48 -13.73
C ALA A 142 1.76 4.71 -14.38
N ILE A 143 1.91 5.90 -13.80
CA ILE A 143 1.25 7.12 -14.27
C ILE A 143 2.29 8.04 -14.90
N ASN A 144 1.94 8.61 -16.06
CA ASN A 144 2.79 9.60 -16.73
C ASN A 144 3.04 10.81 -15.80
N LYS A 145 4.29 11.28 -15.78
CA LYS A 145 4.74 12.42 -14.96
C LYS A 145 3.85 13.66 -15.09
N GLN A 146 3.28 13.91 -16.28
CA GLN A 146 2.39 15.06 -16.50
C GLN A 146 1.14 15.04 -15.59
N HIS A 147 0.66 13.85 -15.20
CA HIS A 147 -0.53 13.70 -14.36
C HIS A 147 -0.20 13.49 -12.86
N HIS A 148 1.08 13.57 -12.46
CA HIS A 148 1.47 13.42 -11.05
C HIS A 148 0.91 14.54 -10.17
N ASN A 149 0.74 15.75 -10.71
CA ASN A 149 0.08 16.83 -9.98
C ASN A 149 -1.39 16.52 -9.69
N SER A 150 -2.11 15.98 -10.67
CA SER A 150 -3.51 15.55 -10.52
C SER A 150 -3.63 14.40 -9.51
N LEU A 151 -2.72 13.41 -9.55
CA LEU A 151 -2.61 12.38 -8.52
C LEU A 151 -2.37 12.98 -7.12
N ALA A 152 -1.43 13.90 -6.99
CA ALA A 152 -1.11 14.55 -5.72
C ALA A 152 -2.28 15.36 -5.16
N LEU A 153 -3.05 16.03 -6.01
CA LEU A 153 -4.26 16.76 -5.63
C LEU A 153 -5.34 15.80 -5.11
N MET A 154 -5.60 14.72 -5.85
CA MET A 154 -6.58 13.69 -5.49
C MET A 154 -6.24 13.01 -4.15
N LEU A 155 -4.98 12.63 -3.94
CA LEU A 155 -4.52 12.00 -2.68
C LEU A 155 -4.61 12.93 -1.46
N LYS A 156 -4.62 14.25 -1.69
CA LYS A 156 -4.88 15.28 -0.67
C LYS A 156 -6.38 15.56 -0.47
N GLY A 157 -7.27 14.86 -1.17
CA GLY A 157 -8.72 15.05 -1.09
C GLY A 157 -9.27 16.19 -1.95
N ASN A 158 -8.48 16.71 -2.91
CA ASN A 158 -8.97 17.72 -3.85
C ASN A 158 -9.56 17.04 -5.07
N LYS A 159 -10.62 17.64 -5.61
CA LYS A 159 -11.24 17.19 -6.85
C LYS A 159 -10.32 17.47 -8.04
N ILE A 160 -10.35 16.58 -9.03
CA ILE A 160 -9.71 16.77 -10.32
C ILE A 160 -10.75 16.83 -11.43
N THR A 161 -10.51 17.67 -12.45
CA THR A 161 -11.46 17.91 -13.55
C THR A 161 -10.88 17.62 -14.93
N GLU A 162 -9.55 17.49 -15.02
CA GLU A 162 -8.84 17.22 -16.27
C GLU A 162 -9.14 15.79 -16.75
N LYS A 163 -9.90 15.66 -17.85
CA LYS A 163 -10.35 14.36 -18.37
C LYS A 163 -9.20 13.41 -18.70
N THR A 164 -8.12 13.91 -19.30
CA THR A 164 -6.93 13.13 -19.64
C THR A 164 -6.25 12.55 -18.41
N ALA A 165 -6.13 13.33 -17.33
CA ALA A 165 -5.61 12.84 -16.06
C ALA A 165 -6.54 11.81 -15.43
N ILE A 166 -7.87 12.05 -15.43
CA ILE A 166 -8.86 11.11 -14.90
C ILE A 166 -8.73 9.76 -15.60
N SER A 167 -8.79 9.72 -16.93
CA SER A 167 -8.66 8.46 -17.69
C SER A 167 -7.32 7.76 -17.43
N SER A 168 -6.21 8.52 -17.33
CA SER A 168 -4.91 7.94 -17.00
C SER A 168 -4.88 7.32 -15.60
N LEU A 169 -5.50 7.95 -14.61
CA LEU A 169 -5.56 7.45 -13.23
C LEU A 169 -6.44 6.20 -13.13
N GLU A 170 -7.65 6.24 -13.69
CA GLU A 170 -8.61 5.12 -13.63
C GLU A 170 -8.04 3.86 -14.31
N SER A 171 -7.25 4.04 -15.38
CA SER A 171 -6.62 2.92 -16.10
C SER A 171 -5.65 2.10 -15.24
N VAL A 172 -5.09 2.68 -14.17
CA VAL A 172 -4.12 1.99 -13.30
C VAL A 172 -4.67 1.65 -11.92
N MET A 173 -5.69 2.37 -11.45
CA MET A 173 -6.19 2.21 -10.08
C MET A 173 -7.12 1.00 -9.91
N ASN A 174 -7.70 0.51 -11.00
CA ASN A 174 -8.79 -0.46 -11.00
C ASN A 174 -10.02 0.03 -10.20
N MET A 175 -10.24 1.34 -10.18
CA MET A 175 -11.41 2.02 -9.63
C MET A 175 -11.52 3.40 -10.28
N THR A 176 -12.71 3.99 -10.23
CA THR A 176 -12.97 5.35 -10.68
C THR A 176 -12.29 6.37 -9.75
N VAL A 177 -12.04 7.58 -10.27
CA VAL A 177 -11.55 8.69 -9.45
C VAL A 177 -12.52 9.02 -8.32
N LYS A 178 -13.83 8.92 -8.55
CA LYS A 178 -14.86 9.18 -7.53
C LYS A 178 -14.82 8.16 -6.39
N GLU A 179 -14.63 6.88 -6.70
CA GLU A 179 -14.45 5.83 -5.68
C GLU A 179 -13.18 6.09 -4.87
N CYS A 180 -12.09 6.49 -5.54
CA CYS A 180 -10.85 6.85 -4.85
C CYS A 180 -11.04 8.07 -3.94
N GLU A 181 -11.69 9.15 -4.42
CA GLU A 181 -12.03 10.33 -3.62
C GLU A 181 -12.85 9.97 -2.38
N ALA A 182 -13.85 9.09 -2.52
CA ALA A 182 -14.63 8.59 -1.39
C ALA A 182 -13.77 7.81 -0.39
N CYS A 183 -12.83 6.98 -0.86
CA CYS A 183 -11.88 6.28 0.00
C CYS A 183 -10.94 7.24 0.74
N ILE A 184 -10.44 8.30 0.07
CA ILE A 184 -9.60 9.32 0.68
C ILE A 184 -10.38 10.11 1.73
N LEU A 185 -11.65 10.44 1.48
CA LEU A 185 -12.53 11.04 2.47
C LEU A 185 -12.68 10.14 3.70
N MET A 186 -13.05 8.87 3.51
CA MET A 186 -13.25 7.92 4.62
C MET A 186 -11.96 7.61 5.38
N ARG A 187 -10.79 7.67 4.72
CA ARG A 187 -9.49 7.61 5.40
C ARG A 187 -9.32 8.75 6.39
N GLU A 188 -9.65 9.98 5.99
CA GLU A 188 -9.55 11.14 6.88
C GLU A 188 -10.60 11.09 7.99
N VAL A 189 -11.83 10.65 7.70
CA VAL A 189 -12.87 10.35 8.71
C VAL A 189 -12.34 9.40 9.78
N LEU A 190 -11.77 8.26 9.39
CA LEU A 190 -11.20 7.27 10.33
C LEU A 190 -10.06 7.85 11.18
N LYS A 191 -9.17 8.65 10.58
CA LYS A 191 -8.08 9.29 11.32
C LYS A 191 -8.60 10.25 12.37
N LEU A 192 -9.62 11.05 12.04
CA LEU A 192 -10.23 11.99 12.97
C LEU A 192 -11.05 11.27 14.06
N SER A 193 -11.80 10.24 13.72
CA SER A 193 -12.53 9.40 14.69
C SER A 193 -11.57 8.76 15.70
N ARG A 194 -10.45 8.17 15.23
CA ARG A 194 -9.40 7.61 16.12
C ARG A 194 -8.72 8.66 17.02
N SER A 195 -8.81 9.94 16.68
CA SER A 195 -8.35 11.04 17.54
C SER A 195 -9.40 11.51 18.56
N GLY A 196 -10.54 10.83 18.65
CA GLY A 196 -11.61 11.11 19.61
C GLY A 196 -12.65 12.15 19.16
N ARG A 197 -12.64 12.55 17.89
CA ARG A 197 -13.59 13.54 17.35
C ARG A 197 -14.93 12.89 17.04
N LYS A 198 -16.02 13.59 17.38
CA LYS A 198 -17.39 13.12 17.11
C LYS A 198 -17.79 13.35 15.66
N LEU A 199 -18.69 12.53 15.13
CA LEU A 199 -19.13 12.58 13.73
C LEU A 199 -19.56 13.99 13.23
N PRO A 200 -20.33 14.79 13.98
CA PRO A 200 -20.68 16.15 13.55
C PRO A 200 -19.44 17.06 13.35
N GLN A 201 -18.44 16.92 14.21
CA GLN A 201 -17.18 17.69 14.13
C GLN A 201 -16.35 17.26 12.92
N ILE A 202 -16.32 15.94 12.65
CA ILE A 202 -15.65 15.36 11.48
C ILE A 202 -16.30 15.86 10.21
N ALA A 203 -17.63 15.77 10.10
CA ALA A 203 -18.40 16.20 8.95
C ALA A 203 -18.16 17.69 8.63
N ALA A 204 -18.26 18.55 9.65
CA ALA A 204 -18.00 19.98 9.52
C ALA A 204 -16.57 20.26 9.02
N GLN A 205 -15.56 19.60 9.60
CA GLN A 205 -14.16 19.83 9.22
C GLN A 205 -13.82 19.34 7.81
N LEU A 206 -14.39 18.22 7.39
CA LEU A 206 -14.14 17.65 6.06
C LEU A 206 -15.09 18.21 4.99
N ASN A 207 -15.89 19.22 5.33
CA ASN A 207 -16.88 19.84 4.45
C ASN A 207 -17.80 18.79 3.79
N THR A 208 -18.31 17.87 4.60
CA THR A 208 -19.21 16.79 4.20
C THR A 208 -20.40 16.70 5.17
N THR A 209 -21.34 15.78 4.95
CA THR A 209 -22.49 15.54 5.83
C THR A 209 -22.34 14.23 6.59
N GLU A 210 -22.95 14.14 7.77
CA GLU A 210 -22.99 12.89 8.55
C GLU A 210 -23.65 11.76 7.74
N GLN A 211 -24.75 12.08 7.05
CA GLN A 211 -25.45 11.16 6.14
C GLN A 211 -24.54 10.59 5.05
N MET A 212 -23.64 11.41 4.48
CA MET A 212 -22.68 10.94 3.47
C MET A 212 -21.65 9.99 4.10
N VAL A 213 -21.14 10.31 5.29
CA VAL A 213 -20.20 9.44 6.01
C VAL A 213 -20.86 8.10 6.36
N ASP A 214 -22.11 8.12 6.84
CA ASP A 214 -22.86 6.91 7.16
C ASP A 214 -23.11 6.06 5.90
N ALA A 215 -23.53 6.69 4.79
CA ALA A 215 -23.77 6.03 3.52
C ALA A 215 -22.49 5.36 2.95
N LEU A 216 -21.32 5.95 3.19
CA LEU A 216 -20.03 5.41 2.75
C LEU A 216 -19.42 4.39 3.71
N SER A 217 -19.85 4.35 4.98
CA SER A 217 -19.21 3.55 6.02
C SER A 217 -19.25 2.06 5.69
N LEU A 218 -20.44 1.49 5.45
CA LEU A 218 -20.56 0.07 5.15
C LEU A 218 -19.82 -0.35 3.86
N PRO A 219 -19.99 0.31 2.69
CA PRO A 219 -19.33 -0.13 1.46
C PRO A 219 -17.81 0.06 1.47
N ILE A 220 -17.28 1.08 2.16
CA ILE A 220 -15.83 1.38 2.15
C ILE A 220 -15.11 0.73 3.33
N LEU A 221 -15.71 0.72 4.51
CA LEU A 221 -15.07 0.22 5.74
C LEU A 221 -15.47 -1.23 6.07
N GLY A 222 -16.57 -1.73 5.52
CA GLY A 222 -17.16 -3.02 5.89
C GLY A 222 -17.94 -3.00 7.19
N GLU A 223 -18.00 -1.85 7.87
CA GLU A 223 -18.70 -1.65 9.13
C GLU A 223 -19.18 -0.20 9.27
N SER A 224 -20.16 0.03 10.15
CA SER A 224 -20.60 1.38 10.50
C SER A 224 -19.53 2.08 11.34
N LEU A 225 -19.32 3.38 11.08
CA LEU A 225 -18.47 4.20 11.92
C LEU A 225 -19.12 4.38 13.30
N ARG A 226 -18.41 4.00 14.37
CA ARG A 226 -18.86 4.17 15.76
C ARG A 226 -18.40 5.48 16.35
#